data_AF-A0AAW0T9N9-F1
#
_entry.id   AF-A0AAW0T9N9-F1
#
_cell.length_a   1.000
_cell.length_b   1.000
_cell.length_c   1.000
_cell.angle_alpha   90.00
_cell.angle_beta   90.00
_cell.angle_gamma   90.00
#
_symmetry.space_group_name_H-M   'P 1'
#
loop_
_entity.id
_entity.type
_entity.pdbx_description
1 polymer ?
#
loop_
_entity_poly.entity_id
_entity_poly.type
_entity_poly.pdbx_seq_one_letter_code
_entity_poly.pdbx_strand_id
1 'polypeptide(L)'
;MSNCAGNICVGGSISNIDDGEYKCRDGSSPEVHYKVISGVVGAASSVTSIQVANLLRLFRIPQVSFFSTSPELSNKQRFEYFSRTIPSDHYQVKAMVEIVKKLSWSYISIIYEESNYGIKVGGCRQVLRCVHVRLYIRSH
;
A
#
# COMPACT_ATOMS: atom_id res chain seq x y z
N MET A 1 -2.01 13.71 -29.73
CA MET A 1 -2.71 14.99 -30.01
C MET A 1 -3.33 15.43 -28.70
N SER A 2 -2.69 16.36 -28.00
CA SER A 2 -3.17 16.91 -26.73
C SER A 2 -4.45 17.72 -27.00
N ASN A 3 -5.53 17.37 -26.29
CA ASN A 3 -6.83 18.01 -26.44
C ASN A 3 -6.81 19.39 -25.77
N CYS A 4 -6.41 20.43 -26.50
CA CYS A 4 -6.58 21.82 -26.03
C CYS A 4 -8.02 22.28 -26.35
N ALA A 5 -8.71 22.85 -25.37
CA ALA A 5 -10.01 23.50 -25.54
C ALA A 5 -9.75 25.02 -25.67
N GLY A 6 -9.65 25.52 -26.91
CA GLY A 6 -9.23 26.90 -27.16
C GLY A 6 -7.74 27.11 -26.88
N ASN A 7 -7.41 28.15 -26.12
CA ASN A 7 -6.05 28.50 -25.68
C ASN A 7 -5.61 27.80 -24.38
N ILE A 8 -6.47 26.95 -23.80
CA ILE A 8 -6.17 26.23 -22.56
C ILE A 8 -5.76 24.79 -22.91
N CYS A 9 -4.55 24.40 -22.49
CA CYS A 9 -4.03 23.05 -22.61
C CYS A 9 -3.87 22.44 -21.21
N VAL A 10 -4.61 21.37 -20.91
CA VAL A 10 -4.55 20.68 -19.61
C VAL A 10 -3.71 19.42 -19.74
N GLY A 11 -2.53 19.41 -19.12
CA GLY A 11 -1.67 18.24 -18.97
C GLY A 11 -1.73 17.68 -17.55
N GLY A 12 -1.71 16.35 -17.43
CA GLY A 12 -1.61 15.66 -16.13
C GLY A 12 -0.34 14.84 -16.09
N SER A 13 0.56 15.12 -15.14
CA SER A 13 1.76 14.32 -14.92
C SER A 13 1.99 14.07 -13.43
N ILE A 14 2.54 12.90 -13.12
CA ILE A 14 2.94 12.52 -11.76
C ILE A 14 4.20 13.29 -11.34
N SER A 15 4.96 13.81 -12.30
CA SER A 15 6.13 14.66 -12.12
C SER A 15 5.99 15.92 -12.98
N ASN A 16 6.65 17.03 -12.61
CA ASN A 16 6.67 18.26 -13.44
C ASN A 16 7.42 18.12 -14.79
N ILE A 17 7.64 16.89 -15.26
CA ILE A 17 8.36 16.57 -16.49
C ILE A 17 7.32 16.20 -17.54
N ASP A 18 6.68 17.21 -18.11
CA ASP A 18 6.01 17.05 -19.39
C ASP A 18 6.70 18.00 -20.36
N ASP A 19 7.70 17.47 -21.08
CA ASP A 19 8.46 18.17 -22.13
C ASP A 19 7.64 18.29 -23.43
N GLY A 20 6.32 18.06 -23.38
CA GLY A 20 5.41 18.28 -24.49
C GLY A 20 5.36 19.75 -24.86
N GLU A 21 5.83 20.10 -26.07
CA GLU A 21 5.66 21.44 -26.63
C GLU A 21 4.17 21.67 -26.94
N TYR A 22 3.45 22.34 -26.02
CA TYR A 22 2.06 22.71 -26.22
C TYR A 22 1.96 23.85 -27.25
N LYS A 23 1.16 23.67 -28.31
CA LYS A 23 0.88 24.73 -29.30
C LYS A 23 -0.61 24.93 -29.42
N CYS A 24 -1.08 26.14 -29.13
CA CYS A 24 -2.47 26.53 -29.34
C CYS A 24 -2.72 26.81 -30.84
N ARG A 25 -3.93 26.50 -31.31
CA ARG A 25 -4.30 26.63 -32.73
C ARG A 25 -4.30 28.09 -33.23
N ASP A 26 -4.41 29.04 -32.31
CA ASP A 26 -4.43 30.48 -32.56
C ASP A 26 -3.04 31.14 -32.48
N GLY A 27 -1.98 30.37 -32.19
CA GLY A 27 -0.63 30.90 -31.99
C GLY A 27 -0.43 31.64 -30.67
N SER A 28 -1.42 31.62 -29.77
CA SER A 28 -1.24 32.14 -28.40
C SER A 28 -0.28 31.26 -27.59
N SER A 29 0.36 31.85 -26.58
CA SER A 29 1.14 31.09 -25.62
C SER A 29 0.21 30.19 -24.80
N PRO A 30 0.44 28.87 -24.74
CA PRO A 30 -0.39 27.97 -23.96
C PRO A 30 -0.28 28.31 -22.47
N GLU A 31 -1.42 28.46 -21.80
CA GLU A 31 -1.46 28.48 -20.34
C GLU A 31 -1.44 27.03 -19.84
N VAL A 32 -0.26 26.56 -19.42
CA VAL A 32 -0.08 25.19 -18.93
C VAL A 32 -0.34 25.15 -17.43
N HIS A 33 -1.44 24.51 -17.04
CA HIS A 33 -1.78 24.31 -15.63
C HIS A 33 -1.50 22.86 -15.22
N TYR A 34 -0.35 22.62 -14.59
CA TYR A 34 -0.01 21.31 -14.07
C TYR A 34 -0.86 20.99 -12.84
N LYS A 35 -1.71 19.97 -12.94
CA LYS A 35 -2.42 19.43 -11.77
C LYS A 35 -1.46 18.52 -10.99
N VAL A 36 -1.04 19.00 -9.83
CA VAL A 36 -0.20 18.23 -8.91
C VAL A 36 -1.05 17.23 -8.14
N ILE A 37 -0.61 15.98 -8.07
CA ILE A 37 -1.25 14.95 -7.25
C ILE A 37 -0.85 15.18 -5.78
N SER A 38 -1.80 15.57 -4.95
CA SER A 38 -1.56 15.81 -3.51
C SER A 38 -1.60 14.55 -2.66
N GLY A 39 -2.15 13.44 -3.18
CA GLY A 39 -2.27 12.18 -2.44
C GLY A 39 -3.01 11.09 -3.21
N VAL A 40 -2.91 9.86 -2.71
CA VAL A 40 -3.54 8.67 -3.30
C VAL A 40 -4.38 7.94 -2.25
N VAL A 41 -5.61 7.56 -2.60
CA VAL A 41 -6.44 6.68 -1.76
C VAL A 41 -6.40 5.26 -2.31
N GLY A 42 -6.14 4.28 -1.45
CA GLY A 42 -5.92 2.89 -1.82
C GLY A 42 -4.50 2.42 -1.50
N ALA A 43 -4.03 1.29 -2.02
CA ALA A 43 -4.86 0.26 -2.67
C ALA A 43 -5.59 -0.59 -1.61
N ALA A 44 -6.46 -1.50 -2.06
CA ALA A 44 -7.10 -2.45 -1.16
C ALA A 44 -6.14 -3.57 -0.72
N SER A 45 -5.52 -4.26 -1.68
CA SER A 45 -4.53 -5.32 -1.42
C SER A 45 -3.28 -4.77 -0.75
N SER A 46 -2.84 -5.43 0.33
CA SER A 46 -1.61 -5.05 1.03
C SER A 46 -0.38 -5.13 0.13
N VAL A 47 -0.28 -6.15 -0.74
CA VAL A 47 0.87 -6.30 -1.64
C VAL A 47 0.92 -5.16 -2.65
N THR A 48 -0.23 -4.79 -3.22
CA THR A 48 -0.33 -3.65 -4.14
C THR A 48 -0.02 -2.33 -3.42
N SER A 49 -0.54 -2.14 -2.20
CA SER A 49 -0.25 -0.94 -1.41
C SER A 49 1.24 -0.80 -1.09
N ILE A 50 1.96 -1.89 -0.84
CA ILE A 50 3.41 -1.87 -0.66
C ILE A 50 4.12 -1.38 -1.93
N GLN A 51 3.73 -1.91 -3.10
CA GLN A 51 4.33 -1.52 -4.38
C GLN A 51 4.07 -0.04 -4.69
N VAL A 52 2.82 0.42 -4.53
CA VAL A 52 2.44 1.83 -4.74
C VAL A 52 3.17 2.75 -3.76
N ALA A 53 3.24 2.39 -2.48
CA ALA A 53 3.94 3.20 -1.47
C ALA A 53 5.45 3.31 -1.75
N ASN A 54 6.07 2.26 -2.29
CA ASN A 54 7.49 2.30 -2.69
C ASN A 54 7.75 3.29 -3.84
N LEU A 55 6.78 3.49 -4.73
CA LEU A 55 6.86 4.49 -5.80
C LEU A 55 6.57 5.90 -5.24
N LEU A 56 5.44 6.07 -4.56
CA LEU A 56 4.96 7.38 -4.12
C LEU A 56 5.89 8.04 -3.10
N ARG A 57 6.64 7.27 -2.31
CA ARG A 57 7.65 7.82 -1.40
C ARG A 57 8.76 8.61 -2.11
N LEU A 58 9.08 8.28 -3.36
CA LEU A 58 10.10 8.99 -4.14
C LEU A 58 9.65 10.42 -4.46
N PHE A 59 8.34 10.63 -4.57
CA PHE A 59 7.71 11.92 -4.86
C PHE A 59 7.10 12.57 -3.62
N ARG A 60 7.27 11.96 -2.43
CA ARG A 60 6.68 12.42 -1.16
C ARG A 60 5.15 12.56 -1.22
N ILE A 61 4.49 11.73 -2.01
CA ILE A 61 3.03 11.75 -2.16
C ILE A 61 2.42 10.82 -1.09
N PRO A 62 1.56 11.33 -0.19
CA PRO A 62 0.91 10.50 0.81
C PRO A 62 -0.08 9.52 0.19
N GLN A 63 -0.09 8.29 0.72
CA GLN A 63 -1.05 7.25 0.37
C GLN A 63 -1.88 6.88 1.59
N VAL A 64 -3.21 6.82 1.45
CA VAL A 64 -4.13 6.36 2.51
C VAL A 64 -4.92 5.14 2.03
N SER A 65 -4.65 3.97 2.58
CA SER A 65 -5.40 2.75 2.26
C SER A 65 -6.61 2.56 3.17
N PHE A 66 -7.70 2.05 2.59
CA PHE A 66 -8.91 1.67 3.33
C PHE A 66 -8.99 0.18 3.67
N PHE A 67 -8.11 -0.67 3.10
CA PHE A 67 -8.23 -2.13 3.23
C PHE A 67 -6.91 -2.91 3.42
N SER A 68 -5.75 -2.26 3.32
CA SER A 68 -4.46 -2.95 3.48
C SER A 68 -4.07 -3.13 4.95
N THR A 69 -4.12 -4.37 5.44
CA THR A 69 -3.93 -4.72 6.86
C THR A 69 -2.54 -5.23 7.24
N SER A 70 -1.65 -5.48 6.26
CA SER A 70 -0.30 -6.03 6.51
C SER A 70 0.44 -5.30 7.63
N PRO A 71 1.07 -6.02 8.59
CA PRO A 71 1.94 -5.40 9.59
C PRO A 71 3.14 -4.66 9.00
N GLU A 72 3.65 -5.10 7.84
CA GLU A 72 4.81 -4.51 7.17
C GLU A 72 4.61 -3.02 6.83
N LEU A 73 3.39 -2.65 6.42
CA LEU A 73 3.00 -1.27 6.10
C LEU A 73 3.00 -0.32 7.32
N SER A 74 3.16 -0.86 8.54
CA SER A 74 3.28 -0.05 9.76
C SER A 74 4.71 0.45 10.02
N ASN A 75 5.71 -0.04 9.27
CA ASN A 75 7.09 0.42 9.43
C ASN A 75 7.27 1.81 8.79
N LYS A 76 7.19 2.86 9.62
CA LYS A 76 7.31 4.26 9.18
C LYS A 76 8.71 4.65 8.70
N GLN A 77 9.76 3.91 9.07
CA GLN A 77 11.09 4.15 8.49
C GLN A 77 11.13 3.76 7.00
N ARG A 78 10.30 2.79 6.58
CA ARG A 78 10.23 2.34 5.18
C ARG A 78 9.07 2.98 4.40
N PHE A 79 7.93 3.12 5.06
CA PHE A 79 6.66 3.61 4.49
C PHE A 79 6.20 4.90 5.20
N GLU A 80 7.07 5.91 5.19
CA GLU A 80 6.85 7.22 5.83
C GLU A 80 5.52 7.87 5.40
N TYR A 81 5.25 7.86 4.08
CA TYR A 81 4.09 8.50 3.45
C TYR A 81 2.84 7.60 3.37
N PHE A 82 2.87 6.39 3.95
CA PHE A 82 1.72 5.49 3.92
C PHE A 82 0.92 5.58 5.22
N SER A 83 -0.40 5.73 5.13
CA SER A 83 -1.33 5.62 6.25
C SER A 83 -2.52 4.73 5.88
N ARG A 84 -3.33 4.35 6.87
CA ARG A 84 -4.54 3.56 6.64
C ARG A 84 -5.60 3.84 7.70
N THR A 85 -6.86 3.64 7.33
CA THR A 85 -8.02 3.86 8.22
C THR A 85 -8.36 2.67 9.09
N ILE A 86 -7.73 1.51 8.84
CA ILE A 86 -8.01 0.25 9.53
C ILE A 86 -6.79 -0.24 10.33
N PRO A 87 -6.99 -1.05 11.39
CA PRO A 87 -5.89 -1.55 12.20
C PRO A 87 -5.02 -2.56 11.43
N SER A 88 -3.82 -2.79 11.97
CA SER A 88 -2.95 -3.88 11.50
C SER A 88 -3.45 -5.25 11.95
N ASP A 89 -3.20 -6.28 11.14
CA ASP A 89 -3.38 -7.68 11.56
C ASP A 89 -2.49 -8.08 12.75
N HIS A 90 -1.48 -7.28 13.10
CA HIS A 90 -0.73 -7.46 14.35
C HIS A 90 -1.67 -7.58 15.56
N TYR A 91 -2.73 -6.78 15.60
CA TYR A 91 -3.70 -6.81 16.70
C TYR A 91 -4.58 -8.05 16.65
N GLN A 92 -4.99 -8.49 15.45
CA GLN A 92 -5.76 -9.72 15.28
C GLN A 92 -4.94 -10.96 15.67
N VAL A 93 -3.69 -11.03 15.24
CA VAL A 93 -2.74 -12.09 15.62
C VAL A 93 -2.54 -12.12 17.14
N LYS A 94 -2.39 -10.97 17.77
CA LYS A 94 -2.30 -10.88 19.24
C LYS A 94 -3.54 -11.45 19.90
N ALA A 95 -4.74 -11.10 19.42
CA ALA A 95 -5.99 -11.64 19.96
C ALA A 95 -6.09 -13.16 19.80
N MET A 96 -5.73 -13.71 18.63
CA MET A 96 -5.71 -15.15 18.39
C MET A 96 -4.77 -15.87 19.36
N VAL A 97 -3.58 -15.33 19.58
CA VAL A 97 -2.61 -15.87 20.54
C VAL A 97 -3.17 -15.89 21.96
N GLU A 98 -3.84 -14.82 22.38
CA GLU A 98 -4.46 -14.77 23.71
C GLU A 98 -5.61 -15.79 23.86
N ILE A 99 -6.38 -16.06 22.80
CA ILE A 99 -7.40 -17.12 22.80
C ILE A 99 -6.73 -18.50 22.97
N VAL A 100 -5.70 -18.80 22.19
CA VAL A 100 -4.95 -20.08 22.26
C VAL A 100 -4.43 -20.32 23.68
N LYS A 101 -3.86 -19.29 24.31
CA LYS A 101 -3.39 -19.36 25.70
C LYS A 101 -4.53 -19.59 26.69
N LYS A 102 -5.64 -18.86 26.56
CA LYS A 102 -6.80 -19.00 27.45
C LYS A 102 -7.44 -20.39 27.37
N LEU A 103 -7.37 -21.05 26.21
CA LEU A 103 -7.90 -22.38 25.99
C LEU A 103 -6.88 -23.51 26.26
N SER A 104 -5.66 -23.16 26.68
CA SER A 104 -4.57 -24.11 26.96
C SER A 104 -4.30 -25.10 25.81
N TRP A 105 -4.44 -24.65 24.56
CA TRP A 105 -4.15 -25.50 23.40
C TRP A 105 -2.65 -25.74 23.26
N SER A 106 -2.26 -27.02 23.33
CA SER A 106 -0.87 -27.47 23.27
C SER A 106 -0.40 -27.86 21.87
N TYR A 107 -1.31 -27.90 20.89
CA TYR A 107 -1.01 -28.15 19.49
C TYR A 107 -1.89 -27.30 18.57
N ILE A 108 -1.27 -26.55 17.66
CA ILE A 108 -1.95 -25.77 16.62
C ILE A 108 -1.19 -25.86 15.30
N SER A 109 -1.90 -25.75 14.19
CA SER A 109 -1.32 -25.60 12.86
C SER A 109 -1.69 -24.24 12.29
N ILE A 110 -0.74 -23.58 11.61
CA ILE A 110 -0.99 -22.30 10.93
C ILE A 110 -1.01 -22.58 9.43
N ILE A 111 -2.04 -22.08 8.77
CA ILE A 111 -2.15 -22.03 7.32
C ILE A 111 -2.32 -20.56 6.95
N TYR A 112 -1.54 -20.08 6.00
CA TYR A 112 -1.61 -18.72 5.50
C TYR A 112 -1.37 -18.71 3.99
N GLU A 113 -1.84 -17.67 3.33
CA GLU A 113 -1.61 -17.43 1.91
C GLU A 113 -0.12 -17.24 1.63
N GLU A 114 0.42 -17.90 0.61
CA GLU A 114 1.83 -17.77 0.20
C GLU A 114 2.10 -16.42 -0.49
N SER A 115 1.99 -15.35 0.27
CA SER A 115 2.30 -14.00 -0.16
C SER A 115 3.04 -13.25 0.94
N ASN A 116 3.69 -12.14 0.57
CA ASN A 116 4.34 -11.28 1.57
C ASN A 116 3.35 -10.83 2.66
N TYR A 117 2.07 -10.69 2.32
CA TYR A 117 1.03 -10.45 3.31
C TYR A 117 0.90 -11.62 4.29
N GLY A 118 0.59 -12.82 3.79
CA GLY A 118 0.39 -14.01 4.63
C GLY A 118 1.63 -14.39 5.44
N ILE A 119 2.83 -14.26 4.87
CA ILE A 119 4.11 -14.50 5.57
C ILE A 119 4.30 -13.53 6.73
N LYS A 120 3.95 -12.24 6.59
CA LYS A 120 4.11 -11.25 7.67
C LYS A 120 3.11 -11.45 8.80
N VAL A 121 1.91 -11.95 8.48
CA VAL A 121 0.87 -12.27 9.46
C VAL A 121 1.17 -13.61 10.15
N GLY A 122 1.35 -14.69 9.38
CA GLY A 122 1.58 -16.04 9.87
C GLY A 122 2.96 -16.27 10.48
N GLY A 123 3.99 -15.57 9.98
CA GLY A 123 5.36 -15.60 10.52
C GLY A 123 5.58 -14.70 11.73
N CYS A 124 4.52 -14.08 12.26
CA CYS A 124 4.63 -13.24 13.46
C CYS A 124 5.16 -14.08 14.63
N ARG A 125 6.28 -13.64 15.25
CA ARG A 125 6.94 -14.34 16.37
C ARG A 125 6.00 -14.63 17.53
N GLN A 126 4.98 -13.80 17.74
CA GLN A 126 3.93 -14.03 18.73
C GLN A 126 3.24 -15.39 18.52
N VAL A 127 2.98 -15.80 17.27
CA VAL A 127 2.33 -17.09 16.99
C VAL A 127 3.31 -18.24 17.13
N LEU A 128 4.52 -18.10 16.60
CA LEU A 128 5.55 -19.15 16.60
C LEU A 128 6.06 -19.51 18.01
N ARG A 129 5.88 -18.63 18.99
CA ARG A 129 6.30 -18.85 20.38
C ARG A 129 5.23 -19.47 21.27
N CYS A 130 3.98 -19.59 20.82
CA CYS A 130 2.90 -19.98 21.72
C CYS A 130 2.69 -21.48 21.87
N VAL A 131 3.08 -22.30 20.88
CA VAL A 131 2.75 -23.73 20.85
C VAL A 131 3.75 -24.45 19.93
N HIS A 132 3.84 -25.78 19.98
CA HIS A 132 4.53 -26.55 18.93
C HIS A 132 3.78 -26.36 17.60
N VAL A 133 4.23 -25.39 16.79
CA VAL A 133 3.58 -25.00 15.52
C VAL A 133 4.19 -25.81 14.38
N ARG A 134 3.33 -26.48 13.59
CA ARG A 134 3.71 -26.99 12.26
C ARG A 134 3.21 -26.00 11.20
N LEU A 135 4.15 -25.37 10.47
CA LEU A 135 3.82 -24.51 9.33
C LEU A 135 3.50 -25.38 8.11
N TYR A 136 2.36 -25.11 7.47
CA TYR A 136 2.05 -25.62 6.14
C TYR A 136 1.89 -24.43 5.18
N ILE A 137 2.79 -24.36 4.19
CA ILE A 137 2.70 -23.45 3.05
C ILE A 137 2.13 -24.27 1.90
N ARG A 138 1.02 -23.83 1.28
CA ARG A 138 0.45 -24.49 0.10
C ARG A 138 0.66 -23.58 -1.10
N SER A 139 1.55 -23.97 -2.01
CA SER A 139 1.69 -23.33 -3.31
C SER A 139 0.52 -23.74 -4.21
N HIS A 140 0.00 -22.81 -5.00
CA HIS A 140 -0.81 -23.08 -6.18
C HIS A 140 -0.03 -22.67 -7.41
#